data_AF-A0A2E9UW23-F1
#
_entry.id   AF-A0A2E9UW23-F1
#
_cell.length_a   1.000
_cell.length_b   1.000
_cell.length_c   1.000
_cell.angle_alpha   90.00
_cell.angle_beta   90.00
_cell.angle_gamma   90.00
#
_symmetry.space_group_name_H-M   'P 1'
#
loop_
_entity.id
_entity.type
_entity.pdbx_description
1 polymer ?
#
loop_
_entity_poly.entity_id
_entity_poly.type
_entity_poly.pdbx_seq_one_letter_code
_entity_poly.pdbx_strand_id
1 'polypeptide(L)' 'MQIKQIFLVLFFGGLVSLHVLTPWGCLATEIKILALGDSLIAGYGLEEKDHFTTQLQKKLKNEGL' A
#
# COMPACT_ATOMS: atom_id res chain seq x y z
N MET A 1 -0.80 -26.75 39.40
CA MET A 1 -0.21 -26.74 38.04
C MET A 1 -1.12 -26.08 37.00
N GLN A 2 -2.45 -26.24 37.08
CA GLN A 2 -3.40 -25.74 36.06
C GLN A 2 -3.55 -24.21 35.96
N ILE A 3 -3.51 -23.48 37.08
CA ILE A 3 -3.67 -22.00 37.09
C ILE A 3 -2.60 -21.29 36.26
N LYS A 4 -1.35 -21.80 36.27
CA LYS A 4 -0.26 -21.24 35.47
C LYS A 4 -0.47 -21.42 33.97
N GLN A 5 -1.08 -22.54 33.54
CA GLN A 5 -1.39 -22.79 32.14
C GLN A 5 -2.54 -21.92 31.63
N ILE A 6 -3.58 -21.72 32.44
CA ILE A 6 -4.71 -20.83 32.08
C ILE A 6 -4.23 -19.39 31.89
N PHE A 7 -3.37 -18.90 32.80
CA PHE A 7 -2.79 -17.57 32.69
C PHE A 7 -1.93 -17.43 31.42
N LEU A 8 -1.16 -18.47 31.10
CA LEU A 8 -0.32 -18.51 29.90
C LEU A 8 -1.17 -18.47 28.62
N VAL A 9 -2.26 -19.23 28.56
CA VAL A 9 -3.18 -19.24 27.40
C VAL A 9 -3.87 -17.89 27.23
N LEU A 10 -4.34 -17.26 28.32
CA LEU A 10 -4.93 -15.92 28.28
C LEU A 10 -3.92 -14.87 27.78
N PHE A 11 -2.67 -14.95 28.25
CA PHE A 11 -1.60 -14.03 27.87
C PHE A 11 -1.21 -14.18 26.38
N PHE A 12 -1.02 -15.41 25.91
CA PHE A 12 -0.71 -15.66 24.49
C PHE A 12 -1.91 -15.36 23.58
N GLY A 13 -3.14 -15.67 24.00
CA GLY A 13 -4.36 -15.31 23.27
C GLY A 13 -4.53 -13.79 23.12
N GLY A 14 -4.24 -13.03 24.19
CA GLY A 14 -4.24 -11.57 24.16
C GLY A 14 -3.17 -11.00 23.22
N LEU A 15 -1.96 -11.57 23.23
CA LEU A 15 -0.88 -11.17 22.33
C LEU A 15 -1.20 -11.43 20.85
N VAL A 16 -1.81 -12.57 20.53
CA VAL A 16 -2.25 -12.88 19.15
C VAL A 16 -3.32 -11.89 18.70
N SER A 17 -4.28 -11.56 19.57
CA SER A 17 -5.31 -10.56 19.26
C SER A 17 -4.74 -9.16 19.01
N LEU A 18 -3.63 -8.81 19.68
CA LEU A 18 -2.96 -7.51 19.51
C LEU A 18 -2.23 -7.39 18.16
N HIS A 19 -1.69 -8.49 17.63
CA HIS A 19 -0.99 -8.51 16.33
C HIS A 19 -1.93 -8.46 15.12
N VAL A 20 -3.17 -8.94 15.26
CA VAL A 20 -4.18 -8.89 14.19
C VAL A 20 -4.72 -7.47 13.98
N LEU A 21 -4.69 -6.64 15.03
CA LEU A 21 -5.21 -5.27 15.01
C LEU A 21 -4.18 -4.22 14.60
N THR A 22 -2.89 -4.56 14.57
CA THR A 22 -1.89 -3.64 14.03
C THR A 22 -1.97 -3.66 12.51
N PRO A 23 -2.44 -2.57 11.86
CA PRO A 23 -2.25 -2.45 10.43
C PRO A 23 -0.74 -2.43 10.23
N TRP A 24 -0.21 -3.31 9.38
CA TRP A 24 1.11 -3.08 8.80
C TRP A 24 1.00 -1.81 7.96
N GLY A 25 1.18 -0.67 8.63
CA GLY A 25 1.20 0.64 8.00
C GLY A 25 2.34 0.62 7.00
N CYS A 26 1.99 0.52 5.72
CA CYS A 26 2.93 0.76 4.64
C CYS A 26 3.33 2.24 4.75
N LEU A 27 4.48 2.49 5.40
CA LEU A 27 5.11 3.81 5.47
C LEU A 27 5.79 4.13 4.12
N ALA A 28 5.08 3.95 3.02
CA ALA A 28 5.54 4.40 1.72
C ALA A 28 5.40 5.91 1.66
N THR A 29 6.53 6.59 1.46
CA THR A 29 6.55 8.04 1.25
C THR A 29 5.86 8.33 -0.08
N GLU A 30 4.89 9.26 -0.09
CA GLU A 30 4.18 9.65 -1.31
C GLU A 30 5.16 10.30 -2.31
N ILE A 31 5.28 9.70 -3.50
CA ILE A 31 6.12 10.23 -4.58
C ILE A 31 5.25 11.08 -5.52
N LYS A 32 5.58 12.37 -5.62
CA LYS A 32 4.90 13.31 -6.53
C LYS A 32 5.75 13.51 -7.78
N ILE A 33 5.22 13.12 -8.93
CA ILE A 33 5.89 13.24 -10.23
C ILE A 33 5.13 14.25 -11.08
N LEU A 34 5.83 15.29 -11.51
CA LEU A 34 5.30 16.27 -12.45
C LEU A 34 5.73 15.89 -13.87
N ALA A 35 4.75 15.51 -14.71
CA ALA A 35 4.98 15.29 -16.13
C ALA A 35 4.74 16.60 -16.89
N LEU A 36 5.82 17.28 -17.27
CA LEU A 36 5.78 18.49 -18.11
C LEU A 36 6.09 18.11 -19.55
N GLY A 37 5.22 18.51 -20.49
CA GLY A 37 5.42 18.30 -21.91
C GLY A 37 4.28 18.87 -22.74
N ASP A 38 4.20 18.43 -23.98
CA ASP A 38 3.24 18.90 -24.97
C ASP A 38 2.06 17.91 -25.15
N SER A 39 1.58 17.79 -26.39
CA SER A 39 0.56 16.83 -26.84
C SER A 39 0.75 15.38 -26.36
N LEU A 40 1.99 14.87 -26.29
CA LEU A 40 2.25 13.47 -25.91
C LEU A 40 1.98 13.22 -24.43
N ILE A 41 2.28 14.22 -23.60
CA ILE A 41 1.99 14.17 -22.16
C ILE A 41 0.51 14.47 -21.91
N ALA A 42 -0.10 15.33 -22.71
CA ALA A 42 -1.52 15.65 -22.61
C ALA A 42 -2.46 14.51 -23.06
N GLY A 43 -1.94 13.48 -23.74
CA GLY A 43 -2.75 12.36 -24.21
C GLY A 43 -3.77 12.76 -25.28
N TYR A 44 -3.39 13.65 -26.19
CA TYR A 44 -4.30 14.22 -27.18
C TYR A 44 -4.92 13.14 -28.08
N GLY A 45 -6.26 13.10 -28.14
CA GLY A 45 -7.01 12.13 -28.94
C GLY A 45 -7.14 10.74 -28.31
N LEU A 46 -6.67 10.55 -27.07
CA LEU A 46 -6.77 9.30 -26.32
C LEU A 46 -7.70 9.45 -25.12
N GLU A 47 -8.34 8.34 -24.73
CA GLU A 47 -9.01 8.25 -23.44
C GLU A 47 -8.00 8.31 -22.30
N GLU A 48 -8.38 8.86 -21.15
CA GLU A 48 -7.50 9.08 -19.99
C GLU A 48 -6.74 7.82 -19.54
N LYS A 49 -7.37 6.65 -19.67
CA LYS A 49 -6.77 5.34 -19.35
C LYS A 49 -5.57 5.00 -20.23
N ASP A 50 -5.53 5.54 -21.45
CA ASP A 50 -4.52 5.29 -22.47
C ASP A 50 -3.48 6.43 -22.52
N HIS A 51 -3.61 7.45 -21.67
CA HIS A 51 -2.61 8.50 -21.54
C HIS A 51 -1.28 7.92 -21.06
N PHE A 52 -0.19 8.45 -21.59
CA PHE A 52 1.16 8.03 -21.22
C PHE A 52 1.39 8.15 -19.70
N THR A 53 0.97 9.26 -19.10
CA THR A 53 1.09 9.52 -17.66
C THR A 53 0.32 8.51 -16.81
N THR A 54 -0.88 8.13 -17.23
CA THR A 54 -1.72 7.13 -16.57
C THR A 54 -1.06 5.75 -16.60
N GLN A 55 -0.55 5.34 -17.76
CA GLN A 55 0.12 4.05 -17.94
C GLN A 55 1.46 4.01 -17.20
N LEU A 56 2.20 5.12 -17.19
CA LEU A 56 3.42 5.28 -16.41
C LEU A 56 3.13 5.16 -14.91
N GLN A 57 2.13 5.87 -14.39
CA GLN A 57 1.74 5.78 -12.99
C GLN A 57 1.35 4.35 -12.60
N LYS A 58 0.59 3.66 -13.45
CA LYS A 58 0.21 2.25 -13.22
C LYS A 58 1.44 1.34 -13.18
N LYS A 59 2.40 1.53 -14.09
CA LYS A 59 3.63 0.75 -14.12
C LYS A 59 4.48 0.98 -12.86
N LEU A 60 4.65 2.23 -12.45
CA LEU A 60 5.42 2.59 -11.24
C LEU A 60 4.80 1.96 -9.98
N LYS A 61 3.47 2.03 -9.85
CA LYS A 61 2.75 1.36 -8.75
C LYS A 61 2.97 -0.14 -8.72
N ASN A 62 3.00 -0.78 -9.90
CA ASN A 62 3.28 -2.22 -9.99
C ASN A 62 4.73 -2.57 -9.66
N GLU A 63 5.67 -1.65 -9.87
CA GLU A 63 7.09 -1.79 -9.49
C GLU A 63 7.35 -1.44 -8.02
N GLY A 64 6.33 -1.00 -7.28
CA GLY A 64 6.42 -0.68 -5.86
C GLY A 64 6.78 0.78 -5.55
N LEU A 65 6.59 1.68 -6.52
CA LEU A 65 6.76 3.12 -6.40
C LEU A 65 5.41 3.86 -6.29
#